data_AF-A0A225W4C9-F1
#
_entry.id   AF-A0A225W4C9-F1
#
_cell.length_a   1.000
_cell.length_b   1.000
_cell.length_c   1.000
_cell.angle_alpha   90.00
_cell.angle_beta   90.00
_cell.angle_gamma   90.00
#
_symmetry.space_group_name_H-M   'P 1'
#
loop_
_entity.id
_entity.type
_entity.pdbx_description
1 polymer ?
#
loop_
_entity_poly.entity_id
_entity_poly.type
_entity_poly.pdbx_seq_one_letter_code
_entity_poly.pdbx_strand_id
1 'polypeptide(L)'
;MLGNTVLTAIEIDASQESTVGKGKRASDTEETVHIKDVCTFSRSQIETFPRVRILKARVQLGMGMFNRLTEYGILSLPAEYHDSALNMQGYRRVLSS
;
A
#
# COMPACT_ATOMS: atom_id res chain seq x y z
N MET A 1 3.28 4.31 -34.56
CA MET A 1 2.73 4.19 -33.20
C MET A 1 2.15 5.54 -32.83
N LEU A 2 0.82 5.68 -32.76
CA LEU A 2 0.20 6.91 -32.25
C LEU A 2 0.49 6.97 -30.75
N GLY A 3 1.33 7.94 -30.35
CA GLY A 3 1.67 8.15 -28.94
C GLY A 3 0.47 8.65 -28.15
N ASN A 4 0.51 8.41 -26.84
CA ASN A 4 -0.43 8.97 -25.87
C ASN A 4 -0.38 10.50 -25.95
N THR A 5 -1.25 11.06 -26.78
CA THR A 5 -1.38 12.50 -27.04
C THR A 5 -2.72 12.96 -26.48
N VAL A 6 -2.81 14.23 -26.10
CA VAL A 6 -4.04 14.83 -25.54
C VAL A 6 -5.26 14.62 -26.47
N LEU A 7 -5.03 14.54 -27.79
CA LEU A 7 -6.04 14.24 -28.79
C LEU A 7 -6.66 12.82 -28.69
N THR A 8 -5.99 11.90 -27.98
CA THR A 8 -6.45 10.54 -27.71
C THR A 8 -6.91 10.34 -26.26
N ALA A 9 -7.02 11.42 -25.48
CA ALA A 9 -7.49 11.35 -24.11
C ALA A 9 -8.98 11.02 -24.06
N ILE A 10 -9.35 10.02 -23.27
CA ILE A 10 -10.74 9.65 -23.01
C ILE A 10 -11.23 10.60 -21.90
N GLU A 11 -12.16 11.49 -22.23
CA GLU A 11 -12.82 12.34 -21.25
C GLU A 11 -13.93 11.57 -20.54
N ILE A 12 -13.98 11.70 -19.20
CA ILE A 12 -14.99 11.06 -18.36
C ILE A 12 -16.19 12.01 -18.28
N ASP A 13 -17.35 11.57 -18.76
CA ASP A 13 -18.61 12.31 -18.64
C ASP A 13 -18.98 12.45 -17.15
N ALA A 14 -18.98 13.70 -16.67
CA ALA A 14 -19.32 14.04 -15.29
C ALA A 14 -20.81 13.82 -14.97
N SER A 15 -21.63 13.44 -15.95
CA SER A 15 -23.06 13.17 -15.77
C SER A 15 -23.36 11.84 -15.08
N GLN A 16 -22.35 11.01 -14.80
CA GLN A 16 -22.47 9.86 -13.91
C GLN A 16 -22.33 10.30 -12.46
N GLU A 17 -23.28 11.12 -11.97
CA GLU A 17 -23.49 11.26 -10.55
C GLU A 17 -23.93 9.88 -10.04
N SER A 18 -23.00 9.16 -9.41
CA SER A 18 -23.33 7.90 -8.76
C SER A 18 -24.34 8.24 -7.67
N THR A 19 -25.61 7.97 -7.95
CA THR A 19 -26.65 7.83 -6.95
C THR A 19 -26.35 6.55 -6.15
N VAL A 20 -25.23 6.56 -5.42
CA VAL A 20 -25.04 5.65 -4.29
C VAL A 20 -26.02 6.14 -3.24
N GLY A 21 -27.23 5.58 -3.31
CA GLY A 21 -28.33 5.90 -2.43
C GLY A 21 -27.86 5.93 -0.99
N LYS A 22 -27.75 7.14 -0.44
CA LYS A 22 -27.80 7.36 1.01
C LYS A 22 -29.22 7.09 1.46
N GLY A 23 -29.56 5.81 1.52
CA GLY A 23 -30.87 5.33 1.89
C GLY A 23 -30.75 4.06 2.72
N LYS A 24 -30.54 4.23 4.03
CA LYS A 24 -31.37 3.65 5.11
C LYS A 24 -30.68 3.82 6.47
N ARG A 25 -31.29 4.61 7.35
CA ARG A 25 -31.31 4.29 8.78
C ARG A 25 -32.25 3.09 8.93
N ALA A 26 -31.72 1.91 9.20
CA ALA A 26 -32.53 0.72 9.52
C ALA A 26 -31.69 -0.26 10.37
N SER A 27 -32.11 -0.41 11.64
CA SER A 27 -31.62 -1.33 12.69
C SER A 27 -30.11 -1.40 12.94
N ASP A 28 -29.73 -1.13 14.20
CA ASP A 28 -28.37 -1.26 14.76
C ASP A 28 -27.93 -2.73 14.89
N THR A 29 -28.13 -3.52 13.84
CA THR A 29 -27.82 -4.95 13.77
C THR A 29 -26.72 -5.13 12.74
N GLU A 30 -25.48 -5.23 13.20
CA GLU A 30 -24.32 -5.49 12.34
C GLU A 30 -24.27 -7.00 11.99
N GLU A 31 -24.17 -7.31 10.69
CA GLU A 31 -24.03 -8.69 10.20
C GLU A 31 -22.67 -9.24 10.66
N THR A 32 -22.70 -10.38 11.35
CA THR A 32 -21.49 -11.05 11.86
C THR A 32 -21.37 -12.47 11.32
N VAL A 33 -20.14 -12.89 11.11
CA VAL A 33 -19.77 -14.25 10.72
C VAL A 33 -19.04 -14.88 11.90
N HIS A 34 -19.58 -15.98 12.41
CA HIS A 34 -18.93 -16.79 13.43
C HIS A 34 -18.04 -17.84 12.77
N ILE A 35 -16.74 -17.81 13.08
CA ILE A 35 -15.78 -18.81 12.63
C ILE A 35 -15.45 -19.71 13.81
N LYS A 36 -15.81 -21.00 13.70
CA LYS A 36 -15.61 -22.00 14.76
C LYS A 36 -14.15 -22.02 15.20
N ASP A 37 -13.92 -22.05 16.51
CA ASP A 37 -12.60 -22.11 17.16
C ASP A 37 -11.70 -20.89 16.88
N VAL A 38 -12.22 -19.83 16.27
CA VAL A 38 -11.51 -18.56 16.03
C VAL A 38 -12.19 -17.44 16.80
N CYS A 39 -13.21 -16.81 16.22
CA CYS A 39 -13.92 -15.65 16.74
C CYS A 39 -15.14 -15.32 15.85
N THR A 40 -15.95 -14.37 16.32
CA THR A 40 -17.00 -13.73 15.53
C THR A 40 -16.47 -12.40 14.99
N PHE A 41 -16.65 -12.16 13.69
CA PHE A 41 -16.24 -10.92 13.03
C PHE A 41 -17.43 -10.27 12.37
N SER A 42 -17.48 -8.94 12.40
CA SER A 42 -18.44 -8.24 11.55
C SER A 42 -18.03 -8.31 10.08
N ARG A 43 -19.00 -8.11 9.19
CA ARG A 43 -18.74 -8.06 7.74
C ARG A 43 -17.73 -6.96 7.38
N SER A 44 -17.79 -5.81 8.06
CA SER A 44 -16.86 -4.69 7.88
C SER A 44 -15.41 -5.05 8.27
N GLN A 45 -15.22 -5.82 9.34
CA GLN A 45 -13.91 -6.34 9.74
C GLN A 45 -13.35 -7.33 8.70
N ILE A 46 -14.19 -8.24 8.19
CA ILE A 46 -13.76 -9.23 7.20
C ILE A 46 -13.30 -8.56 5.90
N GLU A 47 -14.04 -7.54 5.43
CA GLU A 47 -13.69 -6.76 4.25
C GLU A 47 -12.37 -5.98 4.41
N THR A 48 -11.91 -5.77 5.65
CA THR A 48 -10.63 -5.11 5.93
C THR A 48 -9.44 -6.06 5.76
N PHE A 49 -9.61 -7.37 5.95
CA PHE A 49 -8.50 -8.33 5.89
C PHE A 49 -7.73 -8.34 4.55
N PRO A 50 -8.39 -8.30 3.37
CA PRO A 50 -7.69 -8.19 2.09
C PRO A 50 -6.82 -6.93 2.00
N ARG A 51 -7.30 -5.80 2.51
CA ARG A 51 -6.55 -4.53 2.51
C ARG A 51 -5.29 -4.63 3.36
N VAL A 52 -5.40 -5.22 4.55
CA VAL A 52 -4.25 -5.46 5.44
C VAL A 52 -3.22 -6.40 4.79
N ARG A 53 -3.69 -7.46 4.10
CA ARG A 53 -2.79 -8.36 3.37
C ARG A 53 -2.02 -7.64 2.25
N ILE A 54 -2.71 -6.81 1.47
CA ILE A 54 -2.09 -6.01 0.41
C ILE A 54 -1.08 -5.03 1.00
N LEU A 55 -1.45 -4.33 2.07
CA LEU A 55 -0.56 -3.39 2.76
C LEU A 55 0.70 -4.09 3.25
N LYS A 56 0.57 -5.26 3.89
CA LYS A 56 1.71 -6.08 4.32
C LYS A 56 2.63 -6.42 3.15
N ALA A 57 2.07 -6.88 2.03
CA ALA A 57 2.86 -7.24 0.85
C ALA A 57 3.62 -6.03 0.27
N ARG A 58 2.98 -4.86 0.22
CA ARG A 58 3.61 -3.61 -0.25
C ARG A 58 4.73 -3.14 0.67
N VAL A 59 4.51 -3.18 1.98
CA VAL A 59 5.53 -2.82 2.98
C VAL A 59 6.72 -3.76 2.90
N GLN A 60 6.49 -5.08 2.80
CA GLN A 60 7.55 -6.06 2.65
C GLN A 60 8.35 -5.87 1.35
N LEU A 61 7.68 -5.54 0.25
CA LEU A 61 8.35 -5.21 -1.01
C LEU A 61 9.24 -3.97 -0.86
N GLY A 62 8.72 -2.90 -0.26
CA GLY A 62 9.47 -1.66 -0.01
C GLY A 62 10.70 -1.90 0.88
N MET A 63 10.53 -2.66 1.97
CA MET A 63 11.65 -3.05 2.83
C MET A 63 12.68 -3.91 2.10
N GLY A 64 12.24 -4.85 1.26
CA GLY A 64 13.13 -5.67 0.43
C GLY A 64 13.93 -4.84 -0.56
N MET A 65 13.29 -3.87 -1.23
CA MET A 65 13.97 -2.93 -2.13
C MET A 65 14.97 -2.06 -1.38
N PHE A 66 14.58 -1.51 -0.23
CA PHE A 66 15.46 -0.68 0.59
C PHE A 66 16.70 -1.45 1.06
N ASN A 67 16.53 -2.69 1.54
CA ASN A 67 17.66 -3.54 1.93
C ASN A 67 18.57 -3.83 0.72
N ARG A 68 18.01 -4.22 -0.43
CA ARG A 68 18.80 -4.47 -1.65
C ARG A 68 19.57 -3.23 -2.13
N LEU A 69 18.95 -2.06 -2.07
CA LEU A 69 19.60 -0.80 -2.43
C LEU A 69 20.75 -0.49 -1.46
N THR A 70 20.55 -0.76 -0.18
CA THR A 70 21.55 -0.50 0.86
C THR A 70 22.72 -1.47 0.78
N GLU A 71 22.47 -2.74 0.47
CA GLU A 71 23.50 -3.79 0.40
C GLU A 71 24.32 -3.71 -0.89
N TYR A 72 23.66 -3.53 -2.04
CA TYR A 72 24.30 -3.63 -3.35
C TYR A 72 24.18 -2.36 -4.19
N GLY A 73 23.06 -1.65 -4.08
CA GLY A 73 22.81 -0.46 -4.90
C GLY A 73 23.79 0.68 -4.63
N ILE A 74 24.12 0.92 -3.36
CA ILE A 74 25.12 1.93 -2.96
C ILE A 74 26.49 1.62 -3.58
N LEU A 75 26.90 0.35 -3.55
CA LEU A 75 28.19 -0.10 -4.10
C LEU A 75 28.25 -0.06 -5.63
N SER A 76 27.10 0.08 -6.30
CA SER A 76 27.01 0.24 -7.75
C SER A 76 27.11 1.70 -8.21
N LEU A 77 27.12 2.65 -7.27
CA LEU A 77 27.32 4.06 -7.57
C LEU A 77 28.82 4.40 -7.64
N PRO A 78 29.19 5.52 -8.28
CA PRO A 78 30.57 6.02 -8.24
C PRO A 78 31.06 6.22 -6.81
N ALA A 79 32.37 6.03 -6.59
CA ALA A 79 32.98 6.01 -5.26
C ALA A 79 32.74 7.29 -4.43
N GLU A 80 32.54 8.42 -5.09
CA GLU A 80 32.22 9.73 -4.51
C GLU A 80 30.96 9.71 -3.64
N TYR A 81 30.03 8.76 -3.87
CA TYR A 81 28.78 8.64 -3.12
C TYR A 81 28.87 7.64 -1.95
N HIS A 82 29.97 6.88 -1.83
CA HIS A 82 30.10 5.82 -0.83
C HIS A 82 30.21 6.37 0.60
N ASP A 83 30.92 7.48 0.82
CA ASP A 83 31.07 8.08 2.16
C ASP A 83 29.74 8.60 2.71
N SER A 84 28.93 9.22 1.86
CA SER A 84 27.59 9.70 2.22
C SER A 84 26.65 8.54 2.58
N ALA A 85 26.78 7.43 1.85
CA ALA A 85 26.01 6.23 2.08
C ALA A 85 26.43 5.47 3.37
N LEU A 86 27.73 5.43 3.67
CA LEU A 86 28.27 4.87 4.91
C LEU A 86 27.75 5.61 6.15
N ASN A 87 27.68 6.93 6.10
CA ASN A 87 27.08 7.74 7.17
C ASN A 87 25.59 7.42 7.39
N MET A 88 24.84 7.19 6.30
CA MET A 88 23.42 6.80 6.38
C MET A 88 23.24 5.39 6.96
N GLN A 89 24.14 4.45 6.66
CA GLN A 89 24.14 3.11 7.27
C GLN A 89 24.53 3.14 8.76
N GLY A 90 25.43 4.04 9.17
CA GLY A 90 25.79 4.26 10.57
C GLY A 90 24.58 4.62 11.44
N TYR A 91 23.72 5.52 10.95
CA TYR A 91 22.48 5.90 11.64
C TYR A 91 21.49 4.73 11.82
N ARG A 92 21.41 3.82 10.85
CA ARG A 92 20.55 2.62 10.94
C ARG A 92 20.96 1.71 12.11
N ARG A 93 22.26 1.56 12.39
CA ARG A 93 22.78 0.69 13.45
C ARG A 93 22.43 1.22 14.85
N VAL A 94 22.38 2.54 15.01
CA VAL A 94 22.02 3.20 16.28
C VAL A 94 20.53 3.04 16.60
N LEU A 95 19.66 3.06 15.58
CA LEU A 95 18.21 2.95 15.77
C LEU A 95 17.71 1.50 15.97
N SER A 96 18.56 0.50 15.72
CA SER A 96 18.24 -0.92 15.92
C SER A 96 18.82 -1.51 17.22
N SER A 97 19.41 -0.67 18.08
CA SER A 97 19.96 -1.03 19.40
C SER A 97 18.97 -0.59 20.49
#